data_AF-A0A562M934-F1
#
_entry.id   AF-A0A562M934-F1
#
_cell.length_a   1.000
_cell.length_b   1.000
_cell.length_c   1.000
_cell.angle_alpha   90.00
_cell.angle_beta   90.00
_cell.angle_gamma   90.00
#
_symmetry.space_group_name_H-M   'P 1'
#
loop_
_entity.id
_entity.type
_entity.pdbx_description
1 polymer ?
#
loop_
_entity_poly.entity_id
_entity_poly.type
_entity_poly.pdbx_seq_one_letter_code
_entity_poly.pdbx_strand_id
1 'polypeptide(L)'
;GLVIPTGYSFNLDGTNIYMTLAALFIAQATNTDLSISDQVLLLLVAMLSSKGAAGVTGAGFITLAATLAVVPSVPVAGMALILGVDRFMSECRALTNVVGNAVASLVVARWEGELDQAQMKAAFCGHQFAEY
;
A
#
# COMPACT_ATOMS: atom_id res chain seq x y z
N GLY A 1 21.40 0.71 -4.14
CA GLY A 1 21.18 -0.14 -2.96
C GLY A 1 20.11 0.35 -2.00
N LEU A 2 19.97 1.67 -1.78
CA LEU A 2 19.09 2.24 -0.75
C LEU A 2 17.58 2.20 -1.08
N VAL A 3 17.22 2.19 -2.38
CA VAL A 3 15.83 2.38 -2.82
C VAL A 3 14.89 1.25 -2.37
N ILE A 4 15.35 -0.01 -2.37
CA ILE A 4 14.52 -1.15 -1.95
C ILE A 4 14.28 -1.16 -0.42
N PRO A 5 15.31 -1.06 0.45
CA PRO A 5 15.10 -0.97 1.89
C PRO A 5 14.27 0.25 2.31
N THR A 6 14.52 1.42 1.71
CA THR A 6 13.74 2.63 2.01
C THR A 6 12.32 2.55 1.47
N GLY A 7 12.13 2.01 0.27
CA GLY A 7 10.81 1.80 -0.35
C GLY A 7 9.92 0.89 0.47
N TYR A 8 10.47 -0.20 1.04
CA TYR A 8 9.71 -1.11 1.90
C TYR A 8 9.09 -0.44 3.11
N SER A 9 9.71 0.63 3.62
CA SER A 9 9.22 1.36 4.78
C SER A 9 8.37 2.57 4.43
N PHE A 10 8.66 3.25 3.32
CA PHE A 10 8.05 4.55 3.01
C PHE A 10 7.08 4.55 1.82
N ASN A 11 7.13 3.53 0.97
CA ASN A 11 6.24 3.33 -0.18
C ASN A 11 5.34 2.11 0.08
N LEU A 12 4.31 2.37 0.89
CA LEU A 12 3.25 1.42 1.25
C LEU A 12 1.95 1.79 0.53
N ASP A 13 2.04 2.04 -0.77
CA ASP A 13 0.92 2.53 -1.58
C ASP A 13 -0.26 1.54 -1.60
N GLY A 14 0.02 0.24 -1.73
CA GLY A 14 -1.00 -0.80 -1.64
C GLY A 14 -1.70 -0.83 -0.28
N THR A 15 -0.98 -0.54 0.79
CA THR A 15 -1.55 -0.43 2.14
C THR A 15 -2.47 0.79 2.25
N ASN A 16 -2.06 1.93 1.71
CA ASN A 16 -2.87 3.15 1.72
C ASN A 16 -4.13 3.00 0.86
N ILE A 17 -4.01 2.48 -0.37
CA ILE A 17 -5.14 2.19 -1.26
C ILE A 17 -6.14 1.28 -0.57
N TYR A 18 -5.68 0.19 0.04
CA TYR A 18 -6.56 -0.72 0.77
C TYR A 18 -7.28 -0.03 1.92
N MET A 19 -6.58 0.75 2.74
CA MET A 19 -7.19 1.43 3.88
C MET A 19 -8.29 2.40 3.46
N THR A 20 -8.05 3.22 2.43
CA THR A 20 -9.05 4.17 1.94
C THR A 20 -10.25 3.44 1.36
N LEU A 21 -10.03 2.39 0.55
CA LEU A 21 -11.11 1.60 -0.05
C LEU A 21 -11.90 0.83 1.00
N ALA A 22 -11.24 0.25 2.01
CA ALA A 22 -11.90 -0.48 3.08
C ALA A 22 -12.77 0.45 3.95
N ALA A 23 -12.31 1.67 4.24
CA ALA A 23 -13.10 2.65 4.97
C ALA A 23 -14.35 3.09 4.19
N LEU A 24 -14.20 3.36 2.89
CA LEU A 24 -15.33 3.69 2.01
C LEU A 24 -16.32 2.52 1.89
N PHE A 25 -15.81 1.30 1.74
CA PHE A 25 -16.63 0.10 1.68
C PHE A 25 -17.45 -0.08 2.96
N ILE A 26 -16.83 0.07 4.14
CA ILE A 26 -17.53 -0.04 5.41
C ILE A 26 -18.64 1.01 5.49
N ALA A 27 -18.33 2.27 5.19
CA ALA A 27 -19.32 3.35 5.23
C ALA A 27 -20.51 3.08 4.29
N GLN A 28 -20.25 2.61 3.06
CA GLN A 28 -21.31 2.23 2.13
C GLN A 28 -22.12 1.03 2.62
N ALA A 29 -21.45 0.00 3.16
CA ALA A 29 -22.10 -1.20 3.67
C ALA A 29 -22.98 -0.90 4.90
N THR A 30 -22.66 0.16 5.67
CA THR A 30 -23.41 0.57 6.85
C THR A 30 -24.38 1.72 6.58
N ASN A 31 -24.54 2.13 5.31
CA ASN A 31 -25.31 3.32 4.92
C ASN A 31 -24.91 4.59 5.68
N THR A 32 -23.62 4.72 5.99
CA THR A 32 -23.02 5.93 6.55
C THR A 32 -22.67 6.87 5.40
N ASP A 33 -23.34 8.02 5.35
CA ASP A 33 -22.96 9.09 4.43
C ASP A 33 -21.62 9.71 4.86
N LEU A 34 -20.66 9.70 3.93
CA LEU A 34 -19.37 10.35 4.09
C LEU A 34 -19.32 11.61 3.24
N SER A 35 -19.17 12.76 3.90
CA SER A 35 -18.93 14.02 3.21
C SER A 35 -17.58 13.99 2.49
N ILE A 36 -17.41 14.85 1.47
CA ILE A 36 -16.11 14.98 0.79
C ILE A 36 -14.98 15.35 1.78
N SER A 37 -15.28 16.16 2.80
CA SER A 37 -14.34 16.47 3.87
C SER A 37 -13.92 15.23 4.68
N ASP A 38 -14.86 14.32 4.98
CA ASP A 38 -14.54 13.09 5.71
C ASP A 38 -13.68 12.16 4.85
N GLN A 39 -13.97 12.07 3.54
CA GLN A 39 -13.18 11.27 2.61
C GLN A 39 -11.75 11.80 2.47
N VAL A 40 -11.58 13.12 2.39
CA VAL A 40 -10.25 13.75 2.37
C VAL A 40 -9.52 13.53 3.70
N LEU A 41 -10.21 13.68 4.83
CA LEU A 41 -9.62 13.43 6.14
C LEU A 41 -9.17 11.96 6.29
N LEU A 42 -10.02 11.01 5.90
CA LEU A 42 -9.69 9.58 5.88
C LEU A 42 -8.45 9.31 5.03
N LEU A 43 -8.37 9.88 3.83
CA LEU A 43 -7.22 9.74 2.95
C LEU A 43 -5.95 10.29 3.60
N LEU A 44 -6.01 11.49 4.17
CA LEU A 44 -4.85 12.13 4.83
C LEU A 44 -4.35 11.30 6.02
N VAL A 45 -5.27 10.83 6.87
CA VAL A 45 -4.95 9.98 8.01
C VAL A 45 -4.38 8.65 7.53
N ALA A 46 -4.97 8.00 6.53
CA ALA A 46 -4.47 6.74 5.96
C ALA A 46 -3.06 6.89 5.38
N MET A 47 -2.77 8.00 4.70
CA MET A 47 -1.43 8.28 4.16
C MET A 47 -0.39 8.45 5.28
N LEU A 48 -0.77 9.12 6.38
CA LEU A 48 0.12 9.32 7.51
C LEU A 48 0.33 8.01 8.29
N SER A 49 -0.75 7.29 8.56
CA SER A 49 -0.77 6.08 9.37
C SER A 49 -0.12 4.89 8.67
N SER A 50 -0.26 4.78 7.33
CA SER A 50 0.36 3.71 6.53
C SER A 50 1.88 3.67 6.64
N LYS A 51 2.55 4.82 6.74
CA LYS A 51 4.02 4.90 6.91
C LYS A 51 4.48 4.38 8.28
N GLY A 52 3.62 4.46 9.30
CA GLY A 52 3.90 3.91 10.64
C GLY A 52 3.70 2.39 10.76
N ALA A 53 3.07 1.75 9.77
CA ALA A 53 2.83 0.30 9.75
C ALA A 53 3.99 -0.51 9.16
N ALA A 54 5.02 0.18 8.64
CA ALA A 54 6.22 -0.41 8.07
C ALA A 54 7.05 -1.15 9.13
N GLY A 55 6.83 -2.45 9.29
CA GLY A 55 7.71 -3.32 10.07
C GLY A 55 7.02 -4.36 10.95
N VAL A 56 5.69 -4.32 11.08
CA VAL A 56 4.96 -5.27 11.92
C VAL A 56 3.90 -6.01 11.11
N THR A 57 3.99 -7.35 11.10
CA THR A 57 3.02 -8.22 10.45
C THR A 57 1.63 -8.03 11.08
N GLY A 58 0.61 -7.87 10.24
CA GLY A 58 -0.77 -7.62 10.70
C GLY A 58 -1.07 -6.17 11.11
N ALA A 59 -0.09 -5.26 11.08
CA ALA A 59 -0.32 -3.86 11.44
C ALA A 59 -1.38 -3.18 10.57
N GLY A 60 -1.50 -3.56 9.29
CA GLY A 60 -2.45 -2.92 8.37
C GLY A 60 -3.91 -2.90 8.84
N PHE A 61 -4.37 -3.96 9.51
CA PHE A 61 -5.74 -4.01 10.04
C PHE A 61 -5.91 -3.10 11.27
N ILE A 62 -4.89 -3.05 12.13
CA ILE A 62 -4.85 -2.15 13.30
C ILE A 62 -4.81 -0.69 12.83
N THR A 63 -4.02 -0.40 11.79
CA THR A 63 -3.93 0.93 11.18
C THR A 63 -5.26 1.35 10.57
N LEU A 64 -5.99 0.42 9.94
CA LEU A 64 -7.35 0.68 9.47
C LEU A 64 -8.29 1.01 10.63
N ALA A 65 -8.27 0.23 11.72
CA ALA A 65 -9.06 0.52 12.92
C ALA A 65 -8.78 1.93 13.48
N ALA A 66 -7.49 2.28 13.58
CA ALA A 66 -7.06 3.59 14.03
C ALA A 66 -7.52 4.71 13.09
N THR A 67 -7.50 4.48 11.77
CA THR A 67 -7.94 5.46 10.76
C THR A 67 -9.44 5.69 10.83
N LEU A 68 -10.23 4.62 10.99
CA LEU A 68 -11.68 4.71 11.16
C LEU A 68 -12.08 5.42 12.45
N ALA A 69 -11.30 5.27 13.53
CA ALA A 69 -11.55 5.96 14.79
C ALA A 69 -11.46 7.50 14.67
N VAL A 70 -10.79 8.03 13.64
CA VAL A 70 -10.69 9.49 13.40
C VAL A 70 -11.96 10.05 12.76
N VAL A 71 -12.81 9.21 12.15
CA VAL A 71 -14.10 9.60 11.58
C VAL A 71 -15.23 8.93 12.35
N PRO A 72 -15.85 9.62 13.33
CA PRO A 72 -16.81 9.01 14.26
C PRO A 72 -18.07 8.45 13.61
N SER A 73 -18.39 8.90 12.39
CA SER A 73 -19.58 8.47 11.65
C SER A 73 -19.46 7.03 11.12
N VAL A 74 -18.23 6.53 10.90
CA VAL A 74 -18.02 5.17 10.39
C VAL A 74 -17.95 4.18 11.57
N PRO A 75 -18.88 3.21 11.65
CA PRO A 75 -18.92 2.30 12.77
C PRO A 75 -17.75 1.30 12.73
N VAL A 76 -16.93 1.28 13.77
CA VAL A 76 -15.82 0.33 13.94
C VAL A 76 -16.32 -1.12 13.90
N ALA A 77 -17.55 -1.38 14.34
CA ALA A 77 -18.18 -2.71 14.23
C ALA A 77 -18.28 -3.21 12.78
N GLY A 78 -18.33 -2.30 11.79
CA GLY A 78 -18.31 -2.64 10.36
C GLY A 78 -17.00 -3.31 9.91
N MET A 79 -15.92 -3.23 10.69
CA MET A 79 -14.69 -3.97 10.44
C MET A 79 -14.88 -5.50 10.44
N ALA A 80 -15.91 -6.00 11.13
CA ALA A 80 -16.26 -7.42 11.11
C ALA A 80 -16.59 -7.91 9.68
N LEU A 81 -17.10 -7.03 8.80
CA LEU A 81 -17.46 -7.35 7.42
C LEU A 81 -16.22 -7.68 6.56
N ILE A 82 -15.07 -7.10 6.89
CA ILE A 82 -13.84 -7.24 6.11
C ILE A 82 -12.80 -8.14 6.79
N LEU A 83 -13.00 -8.55 8.05
CA LEU A 83 -12.05 -9.33 8.83
C LEU A 83 -11.61 -10.61 8.10
N GLY A 84 -12.54 -11.33 7.48
CA GLY A 84 -12.25 -12.56 6.73
C GLY A 84 -11.44 -12.31 5.46
N VAL A 85 -11.67 -11.16 4.80
CA VAL A 85 -11.04 -10.80 3.53
C VAL A 85 -9.71 -10.08 3.74
N ASP A 86 -9.52 -9.40 4.87
CA ASP A 86 -8.29 -8.65 5.17
C ASP A 86 -7.04 -9.55 5.13
N ARG A 87 -7.16 -10.80 5.59
CA ARG A 87 -6.04 -11.75 5.53
C ARG A 87 -5.58 -12.02 4.09
N PHE A 88 -6.51 -12.19 3.16
CA PHE A 88 -6.19 -12.34 1.74
C PHE A 88 -5.65 -11.02 1.15
N MET A 89 -6.31 -9.90 1.48
CA MET A 89 -5.91 -8.59 1.02
C MET A 89 -4.53 -8.17 1.54
N SER A 90 -4.08 -8.69 2.68
CA SER A 90 -2.73 -8.47 3.19
C SER A 90 -1.66 -8.96 2.21
N GLU A 91 -1.89 -10.07 1.53
CA GLU A 91 -0.97 -10.57 0.50
C GLU A 91 -1.03 -9.71 -0.76
N CYS A 92 -2.22 -9.30 -1.19
CA CYS A 92 -2.39 -8.37 -2.31
C CYS A 92 -1.70 -7.02 -2.07
N ARG A 93 -1.76 -6.52 -0.83
CA ARG A 93 -1.04 -5.32 -0.39
C ARG A 93 0.47 -5.51 -0.52
N ALA A 94 0.99 -6.63 -0.03
CA ALA A 94 2.41 -6.95 -0.13
C ALA A 94 2.87 -7.00 -1.60
N LEU A 95 2.13 -7.67 -2.47
CA LEU A 95 2.43 -7.75 -3.91
C LEU A 95 2.44 -6.36 -4.56
N THR A 96 1.43 -5.54 -4.28
CA THR A 96 1.33 -4.18 -4.85
C THR A 96 2.49 -3.30 -4.41
N ASN A 97 2.84 -3.35 -3.12
CA ASN A 97 3.99 -2.60 -2.57
C ASN A 97 5.31 -3.06 -3.19
N VAL A 98 5.51 -4.38 -3.35
CA VAL A 98 6.70 -4.93 -4.00
C VAL A 98 6.82 -4.46 -5.45
N VAL A 99 5.73 -4.53 -6.22
CA VAL A 99 5.71 -4.04 -7.62
C VAL A 99 6.03 -2.55 -7.68
N GLY A 100 5.40 -1.73 -6.83
CA GLY A 100 5.67 -0.29 -6.75
C GLY A 100 7.13 0.02 -6.43
N ASN A 101 7.72 -0.69 -5.47
CA ASN A 101 9.13 -0.54 -5.09
C ASN A 101 10.10 -1.01 -6.18
N ALA A 102 9.77 -2.08 -6.89
CA ALA A 102 10.57 -2.57 -8.02
C ALA A 102 10.60 -1.54 -9.15
N VAL A 103 9.43 -1.00 -9.52
CA VAL A 103 9.32 0.06 -10.54
C VAL A 103 10.05 1.33 -10.09
N ALA A 104 9.86 1.76 -8.84
CA ALA A 104 10.55 2.93 -8.30
C ALA A 104 12.07 2.76 -8.34
N SER A 105 12.57 1.57 -8.05
CA SER A 105 14.01 1.27 -8.12
C SER A 105 14.56 1.39 -9.54
N LEU A 106 13.83 0.91 -10.55
CA LEU A 106 14.22 1.08 -11.97
C LEU A 106 14.20 2.55 -12.39
N VAL A 107 13.17 3.31 -11.99
CA VAL A 107 13.05 4.74 -12.31
C VAL A 107 14.18 5.54 -11.68
N VAL A 108 14.46 5.33 -10.39
CA VAL A 108 15.56 6.01 -9.69
C VAL A 108 16.91 5.64 -10.30
N ALA A 109 17.17 4.35 -10.56
CA ALA A 109 18.41 3.93 -11.22
C ALA A 109 18.60 4.59 -12.59
N ARG A 110 17.50 4.78 -13.36
CA ARG A 110 17.55 5.49 -14.64
C ARG A 110 17.86 6.96 -14.47
N TRP A 111 17.26 7.63 -13.49
CA TRP A 111 17.50 9.05 -13.22
C TRP A 111 18.92 9.34 -12.73
N GLU A 112 19.49 8.43 -11.93
CA GLU A 112 20.88 8.51 -11.47
C GLU A 112 21.90 8.09 -12.55
N GLY A 113 21.45 7.58 -13.70
CA GLY A 113 22.34 7.09 -14.77
C GLY A 113 23.00 5.74 -14.48
N GLU A 114 22.64 5.09 -13.36
CA GLU A 114 23.17 3.81 -12.88
C GLU A 114 22.45 2.59 -13.48
N LEU A 115 21.42 2.80 -14.31
CA LEU A 115 20.66 1.72 -14.95
C LEU A 115 21.38 1.20 -16.20
N ASP A 116 21.91 -0.02 -16.11
CA ASP A 116 22.36 -0.77 -17.29
C ASP A 116 21.16 -1.15 -18.18
N GLN A 117 20.97 -0.38 -19.24
CA GLN A 117 19.88 -0.60 -20.19
C GLN A 117 20.05 -1.87 -21.03
N ALA A 118 21.28 -2.32 -21.27
CA ALA A 118 21.53 -3.54 -22.02
C ALA A 118 21.13 -4.77 -21.18
N GLN A 119 21.55 -4.79 -19.91
CA GLN A 119 21.18 -5.85 -18.97
C GLN A 119 19.66 -5.86 -18.70
N MET A 120 19.05 -4.69 -18.51
CA MET A 120 17.60 -4.56 -18.33
C MET A 120 16.83 -5.12 -19.54
N LYS A 121 17.26 -4.78 -20.76
CA LYS A 121 16.62 -5.25 -22.00
C LYS A 121 16.78 -6.76 -22.16
N ALA A 122 17.94 -7.32 -21.82
CA ALA A 122 18.16 -8.76 -21.82
C ALA A 122 17.21 -9.49 -20.86
N ALA A 123 17.07 -8.99 -19.62
CA ALA A 123 16.13 -9.51 -18.62
C ALA A 123 14.68 -9.52 -19.12
N PHE A 124 14.20 -8.42 -19.72
CA PHE A 124 12.81 -8.32 -20.17
C PHE A 124 12.51 -9.03 -21.50
N CYS A 125 13.52 -9.23 -22.36
CA CYS A 125 13.36 -9.99 -23.60
C CYS A 125 13.52 -11.51 -23.41
N GLY A 126 13.75 -11.99 -22.18
CA GLY A 126 13.91 -13.42 -21.90
C GLY A 126 15.24 -14.02 -22.35
N HIS A 127 16.25 -13.20 -22.64
CA HIS A 127 17.59 -13.70 -22.91
C HIS A 127 18.27 -14.06 -21.59
N GLN A 128 18.48 -15.35 -21.39
CA GLN A 128 19.13 -15.93 -20.22
C GLN A 128 20.54 -15.35 -20.10
N PHE A 129 20.85 -14.78 -18.95
CA PHE A 129 22.19 -14.30 -18.62
C PHE A 129 23.17 -15.47 -18.70
N ALA A 130 24.23 -15.35 -19.49
CA ALA A 130 25.37 -16.23 -19.35
C ALA A 130 26.00 -15.91 -17.98
N GLU A 131 25.91 -16.87 -17.06
CA GLU A 131 26.56 -16.81 -15.75
C GLU A 131 28.06 -16.58 -15.97
N TYR A 132 28.61 -15.55 -15.32
CA TYR A 132 30.04 -15.34 -15.13
C TYR A 132 30.34 -15.34 -13.63
#